data_AF-A0A9W9P7Y3-F1
#
_entry.id   AF-A0A9W9P7Y3-F1
#
_cell.length_a   1.000
_cell.length_b   1.000
_cell.length_c   1.000
_cell.angle_alpha   90.00
_cell.angle_beta   90.00
_cell.angle_gamma   90.00
#
_symmetry.space_group_name_H-M   'P 1'
#
loop_
_entity.id
_entity.type
_entity.pdbx_description
1 polymer ?
#
loop_
_entity_poly.entity_id
_entity_poly.type
_entity_poly.pdbx_seq_one_letter_code
_entity_poly.pdbx_strand_id
1 'polypeptide(L)'
;MDTRQYNTAEDRGLLGRNPLFLHHVRSSRSVSSSGTYHEDRDNSSVSSLGPNEGQPLDQPLEVNGGFSDVDIDPQASKPETARWAPYTFSPYFLGTLSIVALGLCLTTFLLWWRSSTNNGLGPDDGSSAVLFGWRYSPTLITVIYIQLTSMLFNDVKRTEPFARLARPEGATASTSILHTPGPWWVALYDGFAKKKNGSRSWILICASFVNIIGFLAISPLSSAYLYSEKVHILKPTDFFQLSPSAQSPLPLDQDRTTNFRAIANLLQNVSTSPWITDDYTILPFWPASSPKPINTLPTSPSETWKGQTTMFKSELSCTKMKLEAEANSSYSFQEHTSAEPAVSMMWSAPNGCKYGMEVSYPLFENGGGSWSNASSFLYAEDLTVLTGQVSSRVNSTAACDGHELLMVTDPWTTVEGTFTAQLCETKYYMANITASVALAGTSRR
;
A
#
# COMPACT_ATOMS: atom_id res chain seq x y z
N MET A 1 27.97 -33.40 -12.61
CA MET A 1 26.66 -32.92 -12.12
C MET A 1 25.75 -32.81 -13.32
N ASP A 2 24.89 -33.80 -13.53
CA ASP A 2 23.88 -33.74 -14.59
C ASP A 2 22.77 -32.79 -14.14
N THR A 3 22.70 -31.63 -14.78
CA THR A 3 21.68 -30.62 -14.56
C THR A 3 20.37 -31.09 -15.20
N ARG A 4 19.49 -31.69 -14.40
CA ARG A 4 18.11 -31.96 -14.84
C ARG A 4 17.36 -30.63 -14.98
N GLN A 5 16.92 -30.33 -16.19
CA GLN A 5 16.17 -29.12 -16.50
C GLN A 5 14.79 -29.19 -15.83
N TYR A 6 14.46 -28.19 -15.00
CA TYR A 6 13.20 -28.11 -14.27
C TYR A 6 12.00 -28.11 -15.22
N ASN A 7 11.06 -29.04 -15.04
CA ASN A 7 9.83 -29.15 -15.83
C ASN A 7 8.64 -28.60 -15.04
N THR A 8 8.16 -27.43 -15.45
CA THR A 8 7.02 -26.73 -14.84
C THR A 8 5.69 -27.50 -14.91
N ALA A 9 5.60 -28.57 -15.70
CA ALA A 9 4.37 -29.37 -15.84
C ALA A 9 4.19 -30.43 -14.74
N GLU A 10 5.28 -30.95 -14.13
CA GLU A 10 5.19 -31.99 -13.09
C GLU A 10 4.69 -31.42 -11.74
N ASP A 11 5.04 -30.18 -11.40
CA ASP A 11 4.68 -29.58 -10.10
C ASP A 11 3.29 -28.94 -10.03
N ARG A 12 2.60 -28.75 -11.16
CA ARG A 12 1.22 -28.22 -11.18
C ARG A 12 0.20 -29.15 -10.52
N GLY A 13 0.56 -30.41 -10.27
CA GLY A 13 -0.28 -31.38 -9.56
C GLY A 13 -0.13 -31.36 -8.03
N LEU A 14 0.99 -30.85 -7.50
CA LEU A 14 1.30 -30.89 -6.05
C LEU A 14 1.08 -29.56 -5.34
N LEU A 15 1.10 -28.44 -6.08
CA LEU A 15 0.84 -27.10 -5.53
C LEU A 15 -0.58 -26.67 -5.90
N GLY A 16 -1.48 -26.74 -4.92
CA GLY A 16 -2.87 -26.33 -5.05
C GLY A 16 -3.04 -24.97 -5.76
N ARG A 17 -4.10 -24.87 -6.57
CA ARG A 17 -4.51 -23.67 -7.33
C ARG A 17 -4.62 -22.43 -6.42
N ASN A 18 -3.56 -21.67 -6.25
CA ASN A 18 -3.63 -20.28 -5.84
C ASN A 18 -2.50 -19.48 -6.49
N PRO A 19 -2.80 -18.65 -7.51
CA PRO A 19 -1.82 -17.76 -8.10
C PRO A 19 -1.81 -16.49 -7.26
N LEU A 20 -0.80 -16.29 -6.41
CA LEU A 20 -0.27 -15.01 -5.89
C LEU A 20 0.54 -15.29 -4.61
N PHE A 21 1.85 -15.50 -4.74
CA PHE A 21 2.76 -15.55 -3.60
C PHE A 21 3.24 -14.12 -3.32
N LEU A 22 2.62 -13.46 -2.35
CA LEU A 22 3.01 -12.15 -1.85
C LEU A 22 3.80 -12.35 -0.55
N HIS A 23 5.12 -12.23 -0.61
CA HIS A 23 5.96 -12.33 0.59
C HIS A 23 6.05 -10.95 1.27
N HIS A 24 5.43 -10.81 2.44
CA HIS A 24 5.56 -9.60 3.26
C HIS A 24 6.80 -9.69 4.15
N VAL A 25 7.86 -8.97 3.80
CA VAL A 25 9.04 -8.80 4.67
C VAL A 25 8.67 -7.83 5.79
N ARG A 26 8.66 -8.30 7.04
CA ARG A 26 8.37 -7.48 8.22
C ARG A 26 9.62 -6.65 8.58
N SER A 27 9.50 -5.33 8.60
CA SER A 27 10.60 -4.45 9.00
C SER A 27 11.01 -4.74 10.45
N SER A 28 12.29 -5.00 10.67
CA SER A 28 12.93 -5.13 11.97
C SER A 28 12.88 -3.79 12.73
N ARG A 29 12.18 -3.76 13.86
CA ARG A 29 12.15 -2.62 14.79
C ARG A 29 13.55 -2.39 15.37
N SER A 30 14.22 -1.31 14.97
CA SER A 30 15.29 -0.71 15.77
C SER A 30 14.67 0.25 16.77
N VAL A 31 14.79 -0.07 18.06
CA VAL A 31 14.39 0.82 19.16
C VAL A 31 15.52 1.82 19.37
N SER A 32 15.35 3.03 18.84
CA SER A 32 16.17 4.18 19.18
C SER A 32 15.54 4.89 20.39
N SER A 33 16.17 4.74 21.55
CA SER A 33 15.82 5.46 22.77
C SER A 33 16.54 6.81 22.76
N SER A 34 15.84 7.87 22.38
CA SER A 34 16.26 9.26 22.66
C SER A 34 15.26 9.88 23.64
N GLY A 35 15.65 9.92 24.91
CA GLY A 35 14.93 10.65 25.95
C GLY A 35 15.17 12.15 25.80
N THR A 36 14.10 12.94 25.80
CA THR A 36 14.16 14.40 25.91
C THR A 36 13.33 14.77 27.13
N TYR A 37 14.01 15.22 28.19
CA TYR A 37 13.41 15.90 29.33
C TYR A 37 12.99 17.30 28.87
N HIS A 38 11.71 17.61 29.00
CA HIS A 38 11.19 18.98 28.94
C HIS A 38 10.65 19.32 30.32
N GLU A 39 11.26 20.32 30.93
CA GLU A 39 10.90 20.87 32.24
C GLU A 39 9.87 21.98 32.03
N ASP A 40 8.73 21.84 32.70
CA ASP A 40 7.68 22.84 32.81
C ASP A 40 8.16 24.06 33.61
N ARG A 41 7.74 25.26 33.21
CA ARG A 41 7.54 26.34 34.18
C ARG A 41 6.47 27.33 33.74
N ASP A 42 5.45 27.40 34.60
CA ASP A 42 4.31 28.32 34.62
C ASP A 42 4.69 29.80 34.52
N ASN A 43 3.79 30.61 33.92
CA ASN A 43 3.18 31.69 34.72
C ASN A 43 1.85 32.23 34.16
N SER A 44 0.99 32.51 35.13
CA SER A 44 -0.41 32.93 35.15
C SER A 44 -0.74 34.35 34.70
N SER A 45 -1.98 34.56 34.24
CA SER A 45 -2.97 35.57 34.72
C SER A 45 -4.19 35.55 33.78
N VAL A 46 -5.33 34.96 34.14
CA VAL A 46 -6.43 35.49 34.99
C VAL A 46 -6.82 36.93 34.65
N SER A 47 -7.96 37.09 33.96
CA SER A 47 -8.97 38.11 34.27
C SER A 47 -10.33 37.70 33.71
N SER A 48 -11.28 37.66 34.63
CA SER A 48 -12.66 37.22 34.58
C SER A 48 -13.64 38.38 34.36
N LEU A 49 -14.93 38.03 34.22
CA LEU A 49 -16.16 38.84 34.30
C LEU A 49 -16.56 39.46 32.95
N GLY A 50 -17.77 39.31 32.42
CA GLY A 50 -19.04 38.79 32.90
C GLY A 50 -20.15 39.41 32.01
N PRO A 51 -21.28 38.72 31.75
CA PRO A 51 -22.30 39.16 30.80
C PRO A 51 -23.46 39.93 31.47
N ASN A 52 -24.18 40.76 30.72
CA ASN A 52 -25.57 41.20 31.00
C ASN A 52 -26.17 41.72 29.67
N GLU A 53 -27.27 41.17 29.14
CA GLU A 53 -28.69 41.27 29.57
C GLU A 53 -29.25 42.67 29.26
N GLY A 54 -30.07 42.82 28.19
CA GLY A 54 -31.54 42.91 28.26
C GLY A 54 -31.96 44.33 28.70
N GLN A 55 -32.63 45.20 27.94
CA GLN A 55 -33.98 45.16 27.37
C GLN A 55 -34.34 46.63 26.95
N PRO A 56 -35.51 46.90 26.31
CA PRO A 56 -35.80 48.07 25.48
C PRO A 56 -36.49 49.22 26.24
N LEU A 57 -36.65 50.40 25.61
CA LEU A 57 -37.91 51.17 25.68
C LEU A 57 -37.96 52.34 24.68
N ASP A 58 -39.21 52.63 24.31
CA ASP A 58 -39.80 53.68 23.48
C ASP A 58 -39.25 55.12 23.63
N GLN A 59 -39.39 55.93 22.58
CA GLN A 59 -40.07 57.26 22.58
C GLN A 59 -40.08 57.92 21.18
N PRO A 60 -40.94 58.94 20.93
CA PRO A 60 -41.65 59.10 19.67
C PRO A 60 -41.22 60.31 18.82
N LEU A 61 -41.80 60.32 17.61
CA LEU A 61 -41.93 61.39 16.61
C LEU A 61 -41.89 62.84 17.12
N GLU A 62 -40.98 63.63 16.56
CA GLU A 62 -41.19 65.03 16.16
C GLU A 62 -40.24 65.37 15.00
N VAL A 63 -40.76 65.56 13.78
CA VAL A 63 -40.08 66.41 12.78
C VAL A 63 -41.12 67.28 12.09
N ASN A 64 -40.96 68.57 12.37
CA ASN A 64 -41.73 69.71 11.89
C ASN A 64 -41.86 69.77 10.37
N GLY A 65 -43.03 70.26 9.95
CA GLY A 65 -43.30 70.69 8.59
C GLY A 65 -42.48 71.91 8.18
N GLY A 66 -42.07 71.88 6.93
CA GLY A 66 -41.58 73.02 6.16
C GLY A 66 -42.01 72.80 4.71
N PHE A 67 -43.25 73.21 4.42
CA PHE A 67 -43.77 73.30 3.06
C PHE A 67 -43.11 74.50 2.40
N SER A 68 -42.11 74.25 1.57
CA SER A 68 -41.58 75.23 0.62
C SER A 68 -42.05 74.83 -0.76
N ASP A 69 -42.94 75.65 -1.33
CA ASP A 69 -43.26 75.65 -2.75
C ASP A 69 -41.96 75.73 -3.56
N VAL A 70 -41.66 74.65 -4.29
CA VAL A 70 -40.58 74.62 -5.26
C VAL A 70 -41.20 75.02 -6.59
N ASP A 71 -40.82 76.21 -7.05
CA ASP A 71 -41.03 76.70 -8.41
C ASP A 71 -40.65 75.62 -9.43
N ILE A 72 -41.62 75.21 -10.23
CA ILE A 72 -41.44 74.31 -11.36
C ILE A 72 -40.76 75.10 -12.48
N ASP A 73 -39.44 74.97 -12.57
CA ASP A 73 -38.67 75.37 -13.76
C ASP A 73 -38.94 74.36 -14.88
N PRO A 74 -39.54 74.75 -16.02
CA PRO A 74 -39.79 73.85 -17.14
C PRO A 74 -38.52 73.73 -17.99
N GLN A 75 -37.42 73.25 -17.40
CA GLN A 75 -36.31 72.73 -18.19
C GLN A 75 -36.59 71.29 -18.56
N ALA A 76 -36.79 71.09 -19.86
CA ALA A 76 -36.92 69.82 -20.53
C ALA A 76 -35.78 68.84 -20.15
N SER A 77 -36.02 68.03 -19.14
CA SER A 77 -35.27 66.80 -18.93
C SER A 77 -35.60 65.87 -20.09
N LYS A 78 -34.58 65.50 -20.86
CA LYS A 78 -34.68 64.36 -21.80
C LYS A 78 -35.29 63.19 -21.01
N PRO A 79 -36.26 62.44 -21.55
CA PRO A 79 -36.80 61.30 -20.86
C PRO A 79 -35.65 60.32 -20.62
N GLU A 80 -35.19 60.23 -19.37
CA GLU A 80 -34.42 59.06 -18.95
C GLU A 80 -35.32 57.87 -19.21
N THR A 81 -34.97 57.12 -20.24
CA THR A 81 -35.68 55.90 -20.59
C THR A 81 -35.56 54.97 -19.39
N ALA A 82 -36.64 54.88 -18.61
CA ALA A 82 -36.70 54.06 -17.41
C ALA A 82 -36.34 52.62 -17.78
N ARG A 83 -35.14 52.19 -17.42
CA ARG A 83 -34.68 50.81 -17.61
C ARG A 83 -35.37 49.95 -16.55
N TRP A 84 -36.57 49.47 -16.89
CA TRP A 84 -37.32 48.51 -16.08
C TRP A 84 -36.54 47.19 -15.91
N ALA A 85 -35.72 46.82 -16.91
CA ALA A 85 -35.12 45.49 -17.00
C ALA A 85 -34.23 45.18 -15.78
N PRO A 86 -34.39 43.99 -15.15
CA PRO A 86 -33.52 43.57 -14.07
C PRO A 86 -32.05 43.55 -14.50
N TYR A 87 -31.16 43.81 -13.54
CA TYR A 87 -29.72 43.82 -13.78
C TYR A 87 -29.19 42.51 -14.40
N THR A 88 -29.79 41.37 -14.06
CA THR A 88 -29.43 40.04 -14.60
C THR A 88 -29.70 39.86 -16.09
N PHE A 89 -30.59 40.67 -16.68
CA PHE A 89 -30.83 40.68 -18.12
C PHE A 89 -29.88 41.62 -18.89
N SER A 90 -29.01 42.33 -18.16
CA SER A 90 -27.96 43.11 -18.79
C SER A 90 -27.07 42.20 -19.65
N PRO A 91 -26.73 42.58 -20.89
CA PRO A 91 -25.85 41.78 -21.74
C PRO A 91 -24.49 41.52 -21.09
N TYR A 92 -24.04 42.42 -20.20
CA TYR A 92 -22.82 42.24 -19.42
C TYR A 92 -22.94 41.07 -18.44
N PHE A 93 -24.06 40.94 -17.72
CA PHE A 93 -24.26 39.86 -16.75
C PHE A 93 -24.43 38.49 -17.44
N LEU A 94 -25.21 38.45 -18.52
CA LEU A 94 -25.36 37.22 -19.31
C LEU A 94 -24.05 36.82 -19.98
N GLY A 95 -23.29 37.80 -20.48
CA GLY A 95 -21.96 37.59 -21.05
C GLY A 95 -20.99 37.02 -20.02
N THR A 96 -20.91 37.61 -18.82
CA THR A 96 -20.04 37.11 -17.76
C THR A 96 -20.43 35.71 -17.30
N LEU A 97 -21.72 35.44 -17.09
CA LEU A 97 -22.20 34.10 -16.71
C LEU A 97 -21.88 33.06 -17.78
N SER A 98 -22.06 33.39 -19.06
CA SER A 98 -21.72 32.51 -20.18
C SER A 98 -20.21 32.26 -20.28
N ILE A 99 -19.38 33.28 -20.09
CA ILE A 99 -17.92 33.14 -20.11
C ILE A 99 -17.46 32.26 -18.93
N VAL A 100 -18.03 32.44 -17.74
CA VAL A 100 -17.73 31.60 -16.58
C VAL A 100 -18.12 30.15 -16.85
N ALA A 101 -19.31 29.90 -17.41
CA ALA A 101 -19.74 28.54 -17.77
C ALA A 101 -18.79 27.88 -18.78
N LEU A 102 -18.42 28.60 -19.85
CA LEU A 102 -17.46 28.10 -20.85
C LEU A 102 -16.06 27.88 -20.25
N GLY A 103 -15.62 28.78 -19.37
CA GLY A 103 -14.37 28.67 -18.63
C GLY A 103 -14.34 27.41 -17.76
N LEU A 104 -15.42 27.12 -17.03
CA LEU A 104 -15.54 25.90 -16.23
C LEU A 104 -15.57 24.63 -17.10
N CYS A 105 -16.25 24.66 -18.25
CA CYS A 105 -16.20 23.54 -19.20
C CYS A 105 -14.79 23.32 -19.76
N LEU A 106 -14.07 24.39 -20.08
CA LEU A 106 -12.71 24.29 -20.59
C LEU A 106 -11.74 23.78 -19.50
N THR A 107 -11.84 24.28 -18.27
CA THR A 107 -10.97 23.84 -17.17
C THR A 107 -11.23 22.37 -16.82
N THR A 108 -12.48 21.95 -16.76
CA THR A 108 -12.83 20.54 -16.50
C THR A 108 -12.30 19.61 -17.60
N PHE A 109 -12.39 20.01 -18.87
CA PHE A 109 -11.80 19.28 -19.99
C PHE A 109 -10.28 19.21 -19.90
N LEU A 110 -9.60 20.32 -19.61
CA LEU A 110 -8.14 20.36 -19.47
C LEU A 110 -7.64 19.53 -18.29
N LEU A 111 -8.36 19.56 -17.16
CA LEU A 111 -8.04 18.73 -15.99
C LEU A 111 -8.19 17.25 -16.32
N TRP A 112 -9.28 16.86 -16.99
CA TRP A 112 -9.49 15.48 -17.44
C TRP A 112 -8.40 15.02 -18.40
N TRP A 113 -8.08 15.84 -19.42
CA TRP A 113 -7.02 15.56 -20.38
C TRP A 113 -5.66 15.38 -19.70
N ARG A 114 -5.30 16.29 -18.79
CA ARG A 114 -4.05 16.23 -18.02
C ARG A 114 -4.02 14.99 -17.13
N SER A 115 -5.11 14.68 -16.43
CA SER A 115 -5.23 13.53 -15.56
C SER A 115 -5.09 12.22 -16.34
N SER A 116 -5.73 12.12 -17.50
CA SER A 116 -5.65 10.92 -18.35
C SER A 116 -4.27 10.73 -18.98
N THR A 117 -3.53 11.81 -19.23
CA THR A 117 -2.21 11.75 -19.86
C THR A 117 -1.09 11.50 -18.84
N ASN A 118 -1.23 12.01 -17.60
CA ASN A 118 -0.18 11.98 -16.59
C ASN A 118 -0.51 11.07 -15.38
N ASN A 119 -1.48 10.16 -15.51
CA ASN A 119 -1.94 9.26 -14.43
C ASN A 119 -2.35 10.01 -13.15
N GLY A 120 -2.92 11.20 -13.30
CA GLY A 120 -3.31 12.09 -12.19
C GLY A 120 -2.92 13.55 -12.42
N LEU A 121 -3.33 14.41 -11.48
CA LEU A 121 -3.04 15.86 -11.54
C LEU A 121 -1.71 16.24 -10.87
N GLY A 122 -1.28 15.45 -9.89
CA GLY A 122 -0.03 15.63 -9.14
C GLY A 122 0.12 14.58 -8.03
N PRO A 123 1.32 14.46 -7.42
CA PRO A 123 1.54 13.61 -6.27
C PRO A 123 0.76 14.12 -5.05
N ASP A 124 0.23 13.20 -4.26
CA ASP A 124 -0.35 13.51 -2.95
C ASP A 124 0.75 13.44 -1.89
N ASP A 125 1.29 14.61 -1.53
CA ASP A 125 2.36 14.73 -0.54
C ASP A 125 1.87 14.54 0.91
N GLY A 126 0.60 14.15 1.10
CA GLY A 126 -0.02 14.01 2.43
C GLY A 126 -0.26 15.35 3.12
N SER A 127 0.01 16.47 2.45
CA SER A 127 -0.25 17.81 2.96
C SER A 127 -1.75 18.03 3.10
N SER A 128 -2.19 18.27 4.34
CA SER A 128 -3.59 18.55 4.66
C SER A 128 -4.11 19.78 3.91
N ALA A 129 -3.25 20.76 3.62
CA ALA A 129 -3.62 21.96 2.86
C ALA A 129 -3.92 21.66 1.39
N VAL A 130 -3.18 20.72 0.78
CA VAL A 130 -3.37 20.30 -0.61
C VAL A 130 -4.65 19.48 -0.74
N LEU A 131 -4.85 18.52 0.16
CA LEU A 131 -6.08 17.72 0.23
C LEU A 131 -7.33 18.60 0.45
N PHE A 132 -7.22 19.58 1.35
CA PHE A 132 -8.28 20.55 1.60
C PHE A 132 -8.54 21.41 0.35
N GLY A 133 -7.49 21.99 -0.24
CA GLY A 133 -7.61 22.82 -1.44
C GLY A 133 -8.29 22.10 -2.60
N TRP A 134 -7.90 20.85 -2.87
CA TRP A 134 -8.47 20.05 -3.95
C TRP A 134 -9.94 19.69 -3.73
N ARG A 135 -10.35 19.43 -2.48
CA ARG A 135 -11.73 19.00 -2.18
C ARG A 135 -12.71 20.16 -2.02
N TYR A 136 -12.26 21.30 -1.50
CA TYR A 136 -13.13 22.45 -1.23
C TYR A 136 -13.15 23.51 -2.34
N SER A 137 -12.12 23.58 -3.19
CA SER A 137 -12.11 24.55 -4.30
C SER A 137 -13.24 24.33 -5.32
N PRO A 138 -13.50 23.09 -5.82
CA PRO A 138 -14.57 22.86 -6.78
C PRO A 138 -15.96 23.15 -6.21
N THR A 139 -16.16 22.84 -4.92
CA THR A 139 -17.44 23.08 -4.24
C THR A 139 -17.70 24.58 -4.07
N LEU A 140 -16.69 25.36 -3.64
CA LEU A 140 -16.80 26.82 -3.50
C LEU A 140 -17.17 27.48 -4.84
N ILE A 141 -16.44 27.16 -5.90
CA ILE A 141 -16.69 27.71 -7.25
C ILE A 141 -18.10 27.33 -7.73
N THR A 142 -18.51 26.08 -7.52
CA THR A 142 -19.83 25.57 -7.88
C THR A 142 -20.94 26.32 -7.15
N VAL A 143 -20.79 26.56 -5.85
CA VAL A 143 -21.77 27.30 -5.04
C VAL A 143 -21.96 28.72 -5.56
N ILE A 144 -20.88 29.44 -5.88
CA ILE A 144 -20.95 30.78 -6.45
C ILE A 144 -21.69 30.76 -7.80
N TYR A 145 -21.34 29.83 -8.68
CA TYR A 145 -21.96 29.70 -10.00
C TYR A 145 -23.48 29.38 -9.91
N ILE A 146 -23.87 28.48 -9.01
CA ILE A 146 -25.29 28.13 -8.79
C ILE A 146 -26.04 29.32 -8.21
N GLN A 147 -25.44 30.06 -7.27
CA GLN A 147 -26.08 31.25 -6.69
C GLN A 147 -26.36 32.31 -7.77
N LEU A 148 -25.41 32.57 -8.68
CA LEU A 148 -25.59 33.49 -9.80
C LEU A 148 -26.67 33.00 -10.78
N THR A 149 -26.71 31.70 -11.05
CA THR A 149 -27.74 31.08 -11.91
C THR A 149 -29.14 31.16 -11.26
N SER A 150 -29.22 31.01 -9.94
CA SER A 150 -30.46 31.13 -9.17
C SER A 150 -31.00 32.57 -9.18
N MET A 151 -30.11 33.57 -9.08
CA MET A 151 -30.48 34.98 -9.26
C MET A 151 -31.10 35.23 -10.64
N LEU A 152 -30.44 34.73 -11.70
CA LEU A 152 -30.98 34.81 -13.07
C LEU A 152 -32.34 34.12 -13.19
N PHE A 153 -32.51 32.94 -12.60
CA PHE A 153 -33.77 32.20 -12.63
C PHE A 153 -34.91 32.95 -11.93
N ASN A 154 -34.65 33.54 -10.76
CA ASN A 154 -35.65 34.34 -10.03
C ASN A 154 -36.07 35.58 -10.82
N ASP A 155 -35.14 36.24 -11.50
CA ASP A 155 -35.46 37.39 -12.34
C ASP A 155 -36.23 37.00 -13.60
N VAL A 156 -35.95 35.83 -14.21
CA VAL A 156 -36.77 35.27 -15.29
C VAL A 156 -38.19 34.99 -14.81
N LYS A 157 -38.36 34.42 -13.61
CA LYS A 157 -39.70 34.21 -13.04
C LYS A 157 -40.45 35.51 -12.79
N ARG A 158 -39.74 36.56 -12.36
CA ARG A 158 -40.33 37.87 -12.07
C ARG A 158 -40.74 38.62 -13.36
N THR A 159 -39.99 38.46 -14.45
CA THR A 159 -40.27 39.15 -15.72
C THR A 159 -41.23 38.39 -16.63
N GLU A 160 -41.38 37.08 -16.46
CA GLU A 160 -42.26 36.22 -17.26
C GLU A 160 -43.72 36.70 -17.35
N PRO A 161 -44.40 37.13 -16.26
CA PRO A 161 -45.78 37.64 -16.34
C PRO A 161 -45.92 38.86 -17.25
N PHE A 162 -44.92 39.75 -17.24
CA PHE A 162 -44.90 40.93 -18.10
C PHE A 162 -44.54 40.58 -19.54
N ALA A 163 -43.63 39.62 -19.73
CA ALA A 163 -43.31 39.09 -21.06
C ALA A 163 -44.52 38.41 -21.71
N ARG A 164 -45.44 37.84 -20.92
CA ARG A 164 -46.72 37.30 -21.41
C ARG A 164 -47.72 38.40 -21.78
N LEU A 165 -47.80 39.50 -21.01
CA LEU A 165 -48.65 40.65 -21.33
C LEU A 165 -48.21 41.36 -22.62
N ALA A 166 -46.91 41.42 -22.87
CA ALA A 166 -46.34 42.06 -24.06
C ALA A 166 -46.53 41.26 -25.37
N ARG A 167 -47.14 40.07 -25.32
CA ARG A 167 -47.42 39.26 -26.52
C ARG A 167 -48.55 39.85 -27.34
N PRO A 168 -48.53 39.71 -28.68
CA PRO A 168 -49.56 40.27 -29.57
C PRO A 168 -50.97 39.71 -29.32
N GLU A 169 -51.08 38.51 -28.73
CA GLU A 169 -52.36 37.87 -28.36
C GLU A 169 -52.86 38.29 -26.96
N GLY A 170 -52.07 39.06 -26.20
CA GLY A 170 -52.36 39.40 -24.81
C GLY A 170 -52.32 38.20 -23.84
N ALA A 171 -52.55 38.45 -22.56
CA ALA A 171 -52.63 37.39 -21.54
C ALA A 171 -53.74 37.69 -20.52
N THR A 172 -54.48 36.65 -20.12
CA THR A 172 -55.53 36.74 -19.10
C THR A 172 -54.95 37.22 -17.77
N ALA A 173 -55.65 38.12 -17.05
CA ALA A 173 -55.19 38.72 -15.79
C ALA A 173 -54.79 37.70 -14.71
N SER A 174 -55.41 36.52 -14.69
CA SER A 174 -55.08 35.40 -13.80
C SER A 174 -53.74 34.71 -14.10
N THR A 175 -53.23 34.88 -15.32
CA THR A 175 -51.96 34.30 -15.81
C THR A 175 -50.83 35.34 -15.93
N SER A 176 -51.13 36.60 -15.60
CA SER A 176 -50.20 37.73 -15.66
C SER A 176 -50.09 38.42 -14.29
N ILE A 177 -50.88 39.48 -14.04
CA ILE A 177 -50.73 40.37 -12.88
C ILE A 177 -51.02 39.67 -11.55
N LEU A 178 -51.94 38.69 -11.54
CA LEU A 178 -52.32 37.95 -10.34
C LEU A 178 -51.53 36.64 -10.15
N HIS A 179 -50.55 36.34 -11.01
CA HIS A 179 -49.77 35.11 -10.89
C HIS A 179 -48.73 35.24 -9.79
N THR A 180 -48.92 34.49 -8.71
CA THR A 180 -47.95 34.42 -7.61
C THR A 180 -46.78 33.51 -8.01
N PRO A 181 -45.52 33.96 -7.88
CA PRO A 181 -44.36 33.14 -8.22
C PRO A 181 -44.29 31.90 -7.33
N GLY A 182 -44.66 30.76 -7.90
CA GLY A 182 -44.61 29.46 -7.22
C GLY A 182 -43.20 28.88 -7.14
N PRO A 183 -43.01 27.73 -6.48
CA PRO A 183 -41.74 27.01 -6.43
C PRO A 183 -41.22 26.62 -7.82
N TRP A 184 -39.95 26.22 -7.92
CA TRP A 184 -39.29 25.96 -9.22
C TRP A 184 -39.98 24.88 -10.06
N TRP A 185 -40.58 23.86 -9.45
CA TRP A 185 -41.29 22.79 -10.16
C TRP A 185 -42.59 23.29 -10.80
N VAL A 186 -43.26 24.27 -10.17
CA VAL A 186 -44.45 24.92 -10.73
C VAL A 186 -44.04 25.80 -11.90
N ALA A 187 -42.92 26.53 -11.79
CA ALA A 187 -42.40 27.34 -12.89
C ALA A 187 -41.99 26.48 -14.11
N LEU A 188 -41.39 25.30 -13.87
CA LEU A 188 -41.07 24.34 -14.93
C LEU A 188 -42.34 23.82 -15.61
N TYR A 189 -43.33 23.38 -14.84
CA TYR A 189 -44.60 22.91 -15.37
C TYR A 189 -45.35 24.00 -16.15
N ASP A 190 -45.39 25.23 -15.63
CA ASP A 190 -45.99 26.39 -16.28
C ASP A 190 -45.26 26.77 -17.59
N GLY A 191 -43.96 26.49 -17.70
CA GLY A 191 -43.20 26.64 -18.96
C GLY A 191 -43.66 25.70 -20.06
N PHE A 192 -44.01 24.45 -19.72
CA PHE A 192 -44.51 23.44 -20.65
C PHE A 192 -46.01 23.54 -20.97
N ALA A 193 -46.80 24.17 -20.09
CA ALA A 193 -48.25 24.25 -20.16
C ALA A 193 -48.77 25.19 -21.27
N LYS A 194 -48.76 24.70 -22.52
CA LYS A 194 -49.26 25.43 -23.72
C LYS A 194 -50.74 25.84 -23.57
N LYS A 195 -51.57 24.99 -22.95
CA LYS A 195 -53.03 25.17 -22.86
C LYS A 195 -53.47 26.28 -21.90
N LYS A 196 -52.65 26.62 -20.90
CA LYS A 196 -52.95 27.64 -19.88
C LYS A 196 -52.34 29.01 -20.20
N ASN A 197 -51.21 29.04 -20.91
CA ASN A 197 -50.37 30.23 -21.09
C ASN A 197 -50.26 30.71 -22.56
N GLY A 198 -51.07 30.16 -23.47
CA GLY A 198 -51.11 30.53 -24.91
C GLY A 198 -49.92 30.04 -25.75
N SER A 199 -48.68 30.16 -25.23
CA SER A 199 -47.46 29.67 -25.89
C SER A 199 -46.37 29.29 -24.87
N ARG A 200 -45.52 28.32 -25.24
CA ARG A 200 -44.42 27.79 -24.41
C ARG A 200 -43.33 28.85 -24.22
N SER A 201 -42.96 29.14 -22.97
CA SER A 201 -41.81 30.02 -22.68
C SER A 201 -40.53 29.19 -22.64
N TRP A 202 -39.81 29.16 -23.75
CA TRP A 202 -38.54 28.41 -23.86
C TRP A 202 -37.47 28.91 -22.89
N ILE A 203 -37.47 30.22 -22.62
CA ILE A 203 -36.54 30.87 -21.69
C ILE A 203 -36.80 30.38 -20.25
N LEU A 204 -38.06 30.31 -19.83
CA LEU A 204 -38.45 29.79 -18.51
C LEU A 204 -38.08 28.31 -18.35
N ILE A 205 -38.27 27.50 -19.40
CA ILE A 205 -37.89 26.08 -19.40
C ILE A 205 -36.37 25.94 -19.25
N CYS A 206 -35.59 26.63 -20.09
CA CYS A 206 -34.13 26.58 -20.05
C CYS A 206 -33.57 27.06 -18.71
N ALA A 207 -34.04 28.21 -18.20
CA ALA A 207 -33.60 28.75 -16.92
C ALA A 207 -33.96 27.82 -15.75
N SER A 208 -35.15 27.21 -15.76
CA SER A 208 -35.54 26.20 -14.78
C SER A 208 -34.62 24.98 -14.84
N PHE A 209 -34.33 24.48 -16.04
CA PHE A 209 -33.51 23.28 -16.23
C PHE A 209 -32.06 23.47 -15.77
N VAL A 210 -31.43 24.59 -16.12
CA VAL A 210 -30.07 24.92 -15.68
C VAL A 210 -30.03 25.07 -14.15
N ASN A 211 -31.04 25.71 -13.56
CA ASN A 211 -31.13 25.85 -12.10
C ASN A 211 -31.31 24.50 -11.39
N ILE A 212 -32.15 23.61 -11.93
CA ILE A 212 -32.36 22.25 -11.41
C ILE A 212 -31.09 21.43 -11.49
N ILE A 213 -30.41 21.43 -12.64
CA ILE A 213 -29.13 20.70 -12.81
C ILE A 213 -28.08 21.24 -11.85
N GLY A 214 -27.99 22.57 -11.72
CA GLY A 214 -27.09 23.22 -10.78
C GLY A 214 -27.30 22.71 -9.35
N PHE A 215 -28.53 22.82 -8.85
CA PHE A 215 -28.85 22.44 -7.47
C PHE A 215 -28.82 20.94 -7.20
N LEU A 216 -29.33 20.10 -8.12
CA LEU A 216 -29.49 18.66 -7.88
C LEU A 216 -28.28 17.82 -8.29
N ALA A 217 -27.56 18.22 -9.33
CA ALA A 217 -26.43 17.43 -9.85
C ALA A 217 -25.09 18.09 -9.55
N ILE A 218 -24.88 19.34 -9.96
CA ILE A 218 -23.56 19.98 -9.89
C ILE A 218 -23.14 20.21 -8.43
N SER A 219 -24.04 20.71 -7.58
CA SER A 219 -23.71 20.96 -6.16
C SER A 219 -23.30 19.69 -5.41
N PRO A 220 -24.07 18.59 -5.39
CA PRO A 220 -23.65 17.38 -4.68
C PRO A 220 -22.39 16.73 -5.26
N LEU A 221 -22.28 16.66 -6.60
CA LEU A 221 -21.17 16.00 -7.29
C LEU A 221 -19.85 16.80 -7.23
N SER A 222 -19.91 18.12 -7.02
CA SER A 222 -18.72 18.96 -6.95
C SER A 222 -17.73 18.54 -5.85
N SER A 223 -18.23 17.94 -4.76
CA SER A 223 -17.40 17.43 -3.66
C SER A 223 -16.62 16.17 -4.01
N ALA A 224 -17.07 15.43 -5.01
CA ALA A 224 -16.44 14.21 -5.52
C ALA A 224 -15.60 14.45 -6.78
N TYR A 225 -15.57 15.68 -7.30
CA TYR A 225 -14.93 15.98 -8.59
C TYR A 225 -13.41 15.77 -8.56
N LEU A 226 -12.75 16.13 -7.46
CA LEU A 226 -11.30 15.96 -7.26
C LEU A 226 -11.09 15.14 -6.00
N TYR A 227 -10.52 13.94 -6.16
CA TYR A 227 -10.24 13.02 -5.07
C TYR A 227 -8.88 12.34 -5.27
N SER A 228 -8.24 11.98 -4.16
CA SER A 228 -6.95 11.30 -4.15
C SER A 228 -7.16 9.78 -4.17
N GLU A 229 -6.66 9.11 -5.21
CA GLU A 229 -6.68 7.66 -5.37
C GLU A 229 -5.26 7.10 -5.40
N LYS A 230 -5.06 5.93 -4.78
CA LYS A 230 -3.81 5.19 -4.91
C LYS A 230 -3.80 4.44 -6.24
N VAL A 231 -3.02 4.95 -7.19
CA VAL A 231 -2.85 4.33 -8.50
C VAL A 231 -1.50 3.61 -8.57
N HIS A 232 -1.51 2.36 -9.05
CA HIS A 232 -0.29 1.61 -9.32
C HIS A 232 0.28 2.01 -10.67
N ILE A 233 1.40 2.74 -10.67
CA ILE A 233 2.07 3.17 -11.91
C ILE A 233 3.16 2.16 -12.24
N LEU A 234 3.04 1.50 -13.39
CA LEU A 234 4.09 0.63 -13.93
C LEU A 234 5.14 1.51 -14.61
N LYS A 235 6.33 1.56 -14.02
CA LYS A 235 7.48 2.28 -14.59
C LYS A 235 8.53 1.25 -15.04
N PRO A 236 8.81 1.12 -16.35
CA PRO A 236 9.96 0.33 -16.78
C PRO A 236 11.22 0.99 -16.22
N THR A 237 12.05 0.21 -15.55
CA THR A 237 13.30 0.68 -14.92
C THR A 237 14.32 -0.43 -15.05
N ASP A 238 15.57 -0.07 -15.28
CA ASP A 238 16.66 -1.02 -15.37
C ASP A 238 17.00 -1.57 -13.98
N PHE A 239 17.26 -2.87 -13.91
CA PHE A 239 17.63 -3.57 -12.68
C PHE A 239 19.06 -4.10 -12.78
N PHE A 240 19.79 -4.03 -11.67
CA PHE A 240 21.00 -4.81 -11.47
C PHE A 240 20.64 -6.10 -10.74
N GLN A 241 21.30 -7.19 -11.13
CA GLN A 241 21.19 -8.49 -10.49
C GLN A 241 22.60 -8.97 -10.12
N LEU A 242 22.74 -9.61 -8.96
CA LEU A 242 23.95 -10.36 -8.66
C LEU A 242 23.99 -11.62 -9.53
N SER A 243 25.12 -11.83 -10.22
CA SER A 243 25.39 -13.09 -10.91
C SER A 243 26.52 -13.81 -10.20
N PRO A 244 26.40 -15.13 -9.94
CA PRO A 244 27.54 -15.93 -9.50
C PRO A 244 28.62 -15.88 -10.59
N SER A 245 29.88 -15.77 -10.17
CA SER A 245 31.02 -15.87 -11.09
C SER A 245 31.16 -17.33 -11.52
N ALA A 246 31.19 -17.59 -12.82
CA ALA A 246 31.18 -18.95 -13.39
C ALA A 246 32.38 -19.82 -12.99
N GLN A 247 33.43 -19.21 -12.42
CA GLN A 247 34.71 -19.85 -12.12
C GLN A 247 35.10 -19.78 -10.63
N SER A 248 34.26 -19.17 -9.79
CA SER A 248 34.49 -19.13 -8.35
C SER A 248 33.53 -20.07 -7.65
N PRO A 249 33.99 -21.09 -6.92
CA PRO A 249 33.12 -21.73 -5.94
C PRO A 249 32.62 -20.64 -4.99
N LEU A 250 31.35 -20.71 -4.60
CA LEU A 250 30.82 -19.89 -3.52
C LEU A 250 31.39 -20.48 -2.22
N PRO A 251 32.37 -19.84 -1.57
CA PRO A 251 32.89 -20.37 -0.33
C PRO A 251 31.75 -20.36 0.70
N LEU A 252 31.47 -21.51 1.29
CA LEU A 252 30.65 -21.60 2.49
C LEU A 252 31.47 -21.02 3.64
N ASP A 253 31.30 -19.73 3.90
CA ASP A 253 31.90 -19.06 5.04
C ASP A 253 30.97 -19.18 6.25
N GLN A 254 31.36 -20.05 7.19
CA GLN A 254 30.65 -20.27 8.46
C GLN A 254 31.03 -19.18 9.47
N ASP A 255 30.78 -17.92 9.10
CA ASP A 255 31.02 -16.80 10.00
C ASP A 255 29.95 -16.74 11.11
N ARG A 256 30.31 -16.10 12.23
CA ARG A 256 29.40 -15.83 13.36
C ARG A 256 28.10 -15.17 12.90
N THR A 257 28.17 -14.32 11.87
CA THR A 257 27.00 -13.67 11.30
C THR A 257 26.06 -14.65 10.60
N THR A 258 26.59 -15.61 9.84
CA THR A 258 25.82 -16.69 9.20
C THR A 258 25.11 -17.54 10.25
N ASN A 259 25.82 -17.96 11.30
CA ASN A 259 25.26 -18.76 12.39
C ASN A 259 24.17 -18.00 13.16
N PHE A 260 24.43 -16.73 13.52
CA PHE A 260 23.43 -15.89 14.19
C PHE A 260 22.16 -15.74 13.35
N ARG A 261 22.30 -15.53 12.04
CA ARG A 261 21.16 -15.40 11.14
C ARG A 261 20.37 -16.70 11.00
N ALA A 262 21.05 -17.82 10.84
CA ALA A 262 20.42 -19.14 10.75
C ALA A 262 19.65 -19.48 12.03
N ILE A 263 20.26 -19.28 13.21
CA ILE A 263 19.62 -19.53 14.51
C ILE A 263 18.44 -18.58 14.73
N ALA A 264 18.58 -17.29 14.39
CA ALA A 264 17.50 -16.33 14.53
C ALA A 264 16.30 -16.67 13.65
N ASN A 265 16.52 -17.10 12.40
CA ASN A 265 15.42 -17.59 11.55
C ASN A 265 14.76 -18.82 12.20
N LEU A 266 15.55 -19.84 12.56
CA LEU A 266 15.03 -21.08 13.13
C LEU A 266 14.22 -20.87 14.42
N LEU A 267 14.71 -20.03 15.34
CA LEU A 267 14.08 -19.84 16.66
C LEU A 267 12.96 -18.80 16.67
N GLN A 268 13.05 -17.75 15.84
CA GLN A 268 12.10 -16.63 15.88
C GLN A 268 11.17 -16.58 14.67
N ASN A 269 11.38 -17.46 13.67
CA ASN A 269 10.66 -17.45 12.40
C ASN A 269 10.70 -16.04 11.74
N VAL A 270 11.89 -15.42 11.79
CA VAL A 270 12.16 -14.11 11.19
C VAL A 270 13.17 -14.29 10.07
N SER A 271 12.73 -14.03 8.84
CA SER A 271 13.64 -13.97 7.70
C SER A 271 14.71 -12.89 7.94
N THR A 272 15.97 -13.30 7.91
CA THR A 272 17.12 -12.42 8.17
C THR A 272 17.60 -11.68 6.94
N SER A 273 17.04 -11.98 5.77
CA SER A 273 17.41 -11.38 4.49
C SER A 273 16.17 -11.34 3.60
N PRO A 274 15.89 -10.22 2.92
CA PRO A 274 14.75 -10.12 2.00
C PRO A 274 14.83 -11.09 0.81
N TRP A 275 15.98 -11.74 0.63
CA TRP A 275 16.28 -12.64 -0.48
C TRP A 275 16.24 -14.13 -0.10
N ILE A 276 16.09 -14.44 1.19
CA ILE A 276 16.12 -15.81 1.73
C ILE A 276 14.78 -16.10 2.39
N THR A 277 14.15 -17.18 1.94
CA THR A 277 12.97 -17.80 2.55
C THR A 277 13.35 -19.18 3.09
N ASP A 278 12.44 -19.82 3.81
CA ASP A 278 12.69 -21.15 4.37
C ASP A 278 12.80 -22.23 3.28
N ASP A 279 12.13 -22.02 2.14
CA ASP A 279 12.07 -22.99 1.05
C ASP A 279 13.09 -22.73 -0.07
N TYR A 280 13.46 -21.46 -0.28
CA TYR A 280 14.32 -21.06 -1.38
C TYR A 280 15.03 -19.73 -1.14
N THR A 281 16.12 -19.52 -1.86
CA THR A 281 16.86 -18.27 -1.92
C THR A 281 16.82 -17.73 -3.35
N ILE A 282 16.66 -16.43 -3.51
CA ILE A 282 16.73 -15.76 -4.82
C ILE A 282 17.96 -14.87 -4.89
N LEU A 283 18.52 -14.70 -6.09
CA LEU A 283 19.59 -13.75 -6.29
C LEU A 283 19.05 -12.31 -6.09
N PRO A 284 19.73 -11.50 -5.26
CA PRO A 284 19.34 -10.11 -5.04
C PRO A 284 19.32 -9.33 -6.35
N PHE A 285 18.26 -8.54 -6.53
CA PHE A 285 18.10 -7.62 -7.65
C PHE A 285 17.50 -6.29 -7.18
N TRP A 286 17.93 -5.18 -7.75
CA TRP A 286 17.50 -3.84 -7.33
C TRP A 286 17.54 -2.83 -8.49
N PRO A 287 16.77 -1.73 -8.43
CA PRO A 287 16.79 -0.70 -9.47
C PRO A 287 18.18 -0.08 -9.65
N ALA A 288 18.59 0.18 -10.89
CA ALA A 288 19.91 0.75 -11.21
C ALA A 288 20.14 2.15 -10.61
N SER A 289 19.05 2.89 -10.34
CA SER A 289 19.09 4.19 -9.69
C SER A 289 19.28 4.13 -8.17
N SER A 290 19.18 2.94 -7.56
CA SER A 290 19.22 2.75 -6.11
C SER A 290 20.56 2.17 -5.64
N PRO A 291 21.04 2.53 -4.42
CA PRO A 291 22.23 1.92 -3.86
C PRO A 291 21.99 0.44 -3.60
N LYS A 292 23.03 -0.38 -3.80
CA LYS A 292 23.02 -1.85 -3.68
C LYS A 292 22.46 -2.33 -2.32
N PRO A 293 21.18 -2.76 -2.22
CA PRO A 293 20.54 -3.12 -0.97
C PRO A 293 20.64 -4.64 -0.75
N ILE A 294 21.83 -5.13 -0.39
CA ILE A 294 22.04 -6.57 -0.15
C ILE A 294 21.37 -7.02 1.15
N ASN A 295 21.62 -6.29 2.24
CA ASN A 295 21.22 -6.71 3.59
C ASN A 295 19.87 -6.11 4.02
N THR A 296 19.56 -4.91 3.54
CA THR A 296 18.37 -4.17 3.94
C THR A 296 17.74 -3.53 2.71
N LEU A 297 16.42 -3.73 2.57
CA LEU A 297 15.65 -3.03 1.54
C LEU A 297 15.47 -1.56 1.95
N PRO A 298 15.49 -0.62 0.99
CA PRO A 298 15.23 0.78 1.28
C PRO A 298 13.81 0.98 1.82
N THR A 299 13.67 1.88 2.78
CA THR A 299 12.39 2.30 3.37
C THR A 299 11.69 3.37 2.50
N SER A 300 11.79 3.26 1.19
CA SER A 300 11.14 4.16 0.22
C SER A 300 9.61 4.01 0.24
N PRO A 301 8.85 4.90 -0.42
CA PRO A 301 7.40 4.72 -0.61
C PRO A 301 7.07 3.32 -1.14
N SER A 302 5.82 2.89 -0.91
CA SER A 302 5.34 1.55 -1.25
C SER A 302 5.51 1.24 -2.74
N GLU A 303 6.67 0.69 -3.09
CA GLU A 303 7.04 0.26 -4.43
C GLU A 303 7.06 -1.26 -4.48
N THR A 304 6.74 -1.81 -5.65
CA THR A 304 6.89 -3.25 -5.89
C THR A 304 7.79 -3.45 -7.08
N TRP A 305 8.93 -4.05 -6.84
CA TRP A 305 9.89 -4.40 -7.88
C TRP A 305 9.51 -5.75 -8.47
N LYS A 306 9.51 -5.85 -9.79
CA LYS A 306 9.30 -7.12 -10.51
C LYS A 306 10.42 -7.30 -11.51
N GLY A 307 11.14 -8.42 -11.40
CA GLY A 307 12.30 -8.70 -12.22
C GLY A 307 12.54 -10.19 -12.41
N GLN A 308 13.26 -10.55 -13.47
CA GLN A 308 13.77 -11.90 -13.63
C GLN A 308 15.00 -12.07 -12.74
N THR A 309 15.03 -13.17 -12.00
CA THR A 309 16.16 -13.54 -11.15
C THR A 309 16.31 -15.05 -11.09
N THR A 310 17.43 -15.54 -10.58
CA THR A 310 17.68 -16.96 -10.38
C THR A 310 17.32 -17.35 -8.95
N MET A 311 16.55 -18.43 -8.83
CA MET A 311 16.21 -19.07 -7.57
C MET A 311 17.09 -20.30 -7.35
N PHE A 312 17.54 -20.49 -6.12
CA PHE A 312 18.19 -21.68 -5.61
C PHE A 312 17.30 -22.32 -4.54
N LYS A 313 17.07 -23.62 -4.67
CA LYS A 313 16.36 -24.42 -3.67
C LYS A 313 17.20 -25.65 -3.35
N SER A 314 17.40 -25.93 -2.08
CA SER A 314 17.98 -27.17 -1.58
C SER A 314 16.90 -27.97 -0.88
N GLU A 315 16.75 -29.23 -1.23
CA GLU A 315 15.81 -30.15 -0.60
C GLU A 315 16.61 -31.29 0.03
N LEU A 316 16.32 -31.56 1.31
CA LEU A 316 16.94 -32.63 2.07
C LEU A 316 15.90 -33.71 2.33
N SER A 317 16.09 -34.89 1.75
CA SER A 317 15.19 -36.03 1.93
C SER A 317 15.85 -37.07 2.83
N CYS A 318 15.44 -37.14 4.10
CA CYS A 318 16.02 -38.04 5.10
C CYS A 318 15.14 -39.28 5.33
N THR A 319 15.79 -40.43 5.45
CA THR A 319 15.18 -41.71 5.82
C THR A 319 15.76 -42.21 7.13
N LYS A 320 14.89 -42.59 8.06
CA LYS A 320 15.33 -43.10 9.36
C LYS A 320 16.01 -44.46 9.19
N MET A 321 17.23 -44.59 9.73
CA MET A 321 17.95 -45.85 9.76
C MET A 321 17.55 -46.68 10.98
N LYS A 322 17.59 -48.00 10.84
CA LYS A 322 17.36 -48.96 11.92
C LYS A 322 18.70 -49.43 12.47
N LEU A 323 18.85 -49.41 13.78
CA LEU A 323 19.99 -50.05 14.45
C LEU A 323 19.87 -51.58 14.31
N GLU A 324 20.87 -52.21 13.69
CA GLU A 324 20.95 -53.68 13.53
C GLU A 324 21.77 -54.33 14.64
N ALA A 325 22.87 -53.69 15.03
CA ALA A 325 23.79 -54.23 16.02
C ALA A 325 24.48 -53.12 16.81
N GLU A 326 24.72 -53.41 18.09
CA GLU A 326 25.47 -52.58 19.01
C GLU A 326 26.38 -53.50 19.83
N ALA A 327 27.65 -53.14 19.95
CA ALA A 327 28.63 -53.91 20.71
C ALA A 327 29.61 -52.97 21.41
N ASN A 328 29.91 -53.28 22.67
CA ASN A 328 31.00 -52.62 23.38
C ASN A 328 32.33 -53.15 22.83
N SER A 329 33.15 -52.23 22.32
CA SER A 329 34.52 -52.51 21.91
C SER A 329 35.51 -51.76 22.80
N SER A 330 36.78 -52.06 22.62
CA SER A 330 37.85 -51.32 23.28
C SER A 330 38.74 -50.75 22.18
N TYR A 331 38.84 -49.43 22.10
CA TYR A 331 39.65 -48.76 21.09
C TYR A 331 41.08 -48.61 21.61
N SER A 332 42.04 -49.27 20.96
CA SER A 332 43.46 -49.09 21.27
C SER A 332 44.04 -48.00 20.37
N PHE A 333 44.44 -46.87 20.97
CA PHE A 333 45.25 -45.89 20.27
C PHE A 333 46.64 -46.48 19.99
N GLN A 334 47.18 -46.28 18.79
CA GLN A 334 48.48 -46.85 18.39
C GLN A 334 49.66 -46.41 19.28
N GLU A 335 49.50 -45.36 20.10
CA GLU A 335 50.55 -44.81 20.98
C GLU A 335 50.27 -44.92 22.50
N HIS A 336 49.07 -45.34 22.92
CA HIS A 336 48.75 -45.50 24.34
C HIS A 336 48.23 -46.90 24.65
N THR A 337 48.86 -47.55 25.64
CA THR A 337 48.58 -48.94 26.08
C THR A 337 47.26 -49.11 26.83
N SER A 338 46.53 -48.02 27.11
CA SER A 338 45.19 -48.08 27.71
C SER A 338 44.13 -48.10 26.60
N ALA A 339 43.43 -49.23 26.50
CA ALA A 339 42.27 -49.32 25.63
C ALA A 339 41.12 -48.49 26.23
N GLU A 340 40.64 -47.50 25.48
CA GLU A 340 39.46 -46.73 25.89
C GLU A 340 38.17 -47.50 25.56
N PRO A 341 37.13 -47.37 26.39
CA PRO A 341 35.83 -47.93 26.05
C PRO A 341 35.31 -47.27 24.78
N ALA A 342 34.94 -48.10 23.81
CA ALA A 342 34.34 -47.67 22.57
C ALA A 342 33.04 -48.42 22.33
N VAL A 343 32.22 -47.85 21.46
CA VAL A 343 30.98 -48.47 21.03
C VAL A 343 31.05 -48.66 19.52
N SER A 344 30.72 -49.87 19.08
CA SER A 344 30.54 -50.20 17.69
C SER A 344 29.05 -50.34 17.40
N MET A 345 28.56 -49.58 16.44
CA MET A 345 27.15 -49.52 16.07
C MET A 345 27.02 -49.76 14.57
N MET A 346 25.98 -50.49 14.18
CA MET A 346 25.66 -50.76 12.78
C MET A 346 24.21 -50.42 12.49
N TRP A 347 24.00 -49.53 11.53
CA TRP A 347 22.70 -49.11 11.06
C TRP A 347 22.41 -49.61 9.65
N SER A 348 21.15 -49.90 9.36
CA SER A 348 20.66 -50.17 8.02
C SER A 348 19.53 -49.26 7.61
N ALA A 349 19.57 -48.83 6.36
CA ALA A 349 18.49 -48.09 5.70
C ALA A 349 17.70 -49.00 4.75
N PRO A 350 16.43 -48.68 4.45
CA PRO A 350 15.58 -49.48 3.54
C PRO A 350 16.13 -49.62 2.12
N ASN A 351 16.99 -48.70 1.68
CA ASN A 351 17.65 -48.73 0.37
C ASN A 351 18.85 -49.69 0.32
N GLY A 352 19.14 -50.42 1.40
CA GLY A 352 20.26 -51.36 1.49
C GLY A 352 21.58 -50.74 1.94
N CYS A 353 21.63 -49.43 2.22
CA CYS A 353 22.80 -48.80 2.83
C CYS A 353 22.98 -49.33 4.25
N LYS A 354 24.15 -49.91 4.52
CA LYS A 354 24.62 -50.24 5.87
C LYS A 354 25.77 -49.33 6.25
N TYR A 355 25.64 -48.70 7.41
CA TYR A 355 26.63 -47.79 7.96
C TYR A 355 27.07 -48.35 9.31
N GLY A 356 28.36 -48.63 9.43
CA GLY A 356 29.00 -49.05 10.67
C GLY A 356 29.90 -47.94 11.19
N MET A 357 29.83 -47.68 12.49
CA MET A 357 30.71 -46.74 13.16
C MET A 357 31.28 -47.39 14.42
N GLU A 358 32.54 -47.12 14.68
CA GLU A 358 33.20 -47.38 15.95
C GLU A 358 33.75 -46.06 16.48
N VAL A 359 33.40 -45.70 17.71
CA VAL A 359 33.69 -44.38 18.27
C VAL A 359 33.96 -44.50 19.77
N SER A 360 34.90 -43.68 20.29
CA SER A 360 35.22 -43.66 21.72
C SER A 360 34.06 -43.09 22.53
N TYR A 361 33.75 -43.71 23.68
CA TYR A 361 32.64 -43.33 24.55
C TYR A 361 32.62 -41.84 24.99
N PRO A 362 33.76 -41.19 25.29
CA PRO A 362 33.80 -39.79 25.70
C PRO A 362 33.16 -38.82 24.69
N LEU A 363 33.09 -39.17 23.40
CA LEU A 363 32.46 -38.34 22.39
C LEU A 363 30.94 -38.19 22.59
N PHE A 364 30.31 -39.08 23.35
CA PHE A 364 28.86 -39.03 23.60
C PHE A 364 28.49 -38.59 25.01
N GLU A 365 29.45 -38.28 25.88
CA GLU A 365 29.17 -37.87 27.27
C GLU A 365 28.23 -36.66 27.34
N ASN A 366 28.41 -35.70 26.44
CA ASN A 366 27.61 -34.47 26.39
C ASN A 366 26.35 -34.58 25.51
N GLY A 367 26.20 -35.68 24.76
CA GLY A 367 25.24 -35.79 23.68
C GLY A 367 25.53 -34.81 22.54
N GLY A 368 24.73 -34.83 21.48
CA GLY A 368 24.90 -33.90 20.37
C GLY A 368 24.38 -34.40 19.04
N GLY A 369 24.78 -33.70 17.99
CA GLY A 369 24.44 -34.03 16.60
C GLY A 369 25.67 -33.98 15.70
N SER A 370 25.69 -34.85 14.71
CA SER A 370 26.70 -34.90 13.65
C SER A 370 26.00 -34.91 12.30
N TRP A 371 26.54 -34.14 11.34
CA TRP A 371 26.13 -34.17 9.95
C TRP A 371 27.39 -34.27 9.08
N SER A 372 27.53 -35.38 8.37
CA SER A 372 28.68 -35.65 7.50
C SER A 372 28.27 -36.47 6.27
N ASN A 373 29.20 -36.67 5.36
CA ASN A 373 29.03 -37.64 4.29
C ASN A 373 29.00 -39.06 4.90
N ALA A 374 28.27 -40.01 4.31
CA ALA A 374 28.24 -41.40 4.81
C ALA A 374 29.59 -42.15 4.76
N SER A 375 30.62 -41.56 4.15
CA SER A 375 32.02 -42.04 4.18
C SER A 375 32.86 -41.48 5.33
N SER A 376 32.36 -40.47 6.04
CA SER A 376 33.07 -39.83 7.15
C SER A 376 32.16 -39.62 8.36
N PHE A 377 32.74 -39.33 9.51
CA PHE A 377 32.03 -38.90 10.69
C PHE A 377 32.70 -37.63 11.21
N LEU A 378 31.92 -36.57 11.37
CA LEU A 378 32.40 -35.28 11.88
C LEU A 378 31.65 -34.96 13.16
N TYR A 379 32.33 -35.01 14.31
CA TYR A 379 31.75 -34.60 15.58
C TYR A 379 32.16 -33.16 15.89
N ALA A 380 31.21 -32.32 16.31
CA ALA A 380 31.42 -30.87 16.41
C ALA A 380 32.48 -30.43 17.45
N GLU A 381 32.86 -31.31 18.38
CA GLU A 381 33.85 -31.04 19.43
C GLU A 381 35.29 -31.41 19.03
N ASP A 382 35.58 -31.65 17.75
CA ASP A 382 36.81 -32.36 17.40
C ASP A 382 38.11 -31.60 17.76
N LEU A 383 38.72 -32.08 18.85
CA LEU A 383 40.11 -31.89 19.27
C LEU A 383 41.11 -32.46 18.25
N THR A 384 40.67 -33.11 17.17
CA THR A 384 41.56 -33.58 16.07
C THR A 384 42.44 -32.49 15.48
N VAL A 385 42.00 -31.21 15.50
CA VAL A 385 42.84 -30.08 15.05
C VAL A 385 44.04 -29.84 15.99
N LEU A 386 43.93 -30.23 17.26
CA LEU A 386 45.00 -30.07 18.26
C LEU A 386 45.86 -31.33 18.46
N THR A 387 45.31 -32.54 18.27
CA THR A 387 46.02 -33.80 18.58
C THR A 387 46.29 -34.71 17.37
N GLY A 388 45.66 -34.48 16.21
CA GLY A 388 45.84 -35.33 15.01
C GLY A 388 45.35 -36.78 15.16
N GLN A 389 44.68 -37.13 16.26
CA GLN A 389 44.20 -38.49 16.53
C GLN A 389 42.75 -38.67 16.06
N VAL A 390 42.54 -39.62 15.14
CA VAL A 390 41.20 -39.98 14.63
C VAL A 390 40.48 -40.86 15.65
N SER A 391 39.47 -40.29 16.32
CA SER A 391 38.71 -40.92 17.41
C SER A 391 37.48 -41.73 16.94
N SER A 392 37.33 -41.91 15.61
CA SER A 392 36.24 -42.70 15.03
C SER A 392 36.69 -43.50 13.80
N ARG A 393 36.08 -44.67 13.59
CA ARG A 393 36.22 -45.45 12.36
C ARG A 393 34.84 -45.64 11.76
N VAL A 394 34.75 -45.40 10.46
CA VAL A 394 33.51 -45.52 9.70
C VAL A 394 33.71 -46.55 8.61
N ASN A 395 32.73 -47.43 8.45
CA ASN A 395 32.68 -48.40 7.36
C ASN A 395 31.26 -48.42 6.79
N SER A 396 31.12 -48.11 5.50
CA SER A 396 29.81 -48.04 4.84
C SER A 396 29.80 -48.84 3.54
N THR A 397 28.62 -49.33 3.18
CA THR A 397 28.41 -50.02 1.89
C THR A 397 28.32 -49.02 0.75
N ALA A 398 28.62 -49.45 -0.48
CA ALA A 398 28.49 -48.62 -1.70
C ALA A 398 27.08 -48.02 -1.91
N ALA A 399 26.03 -48.62 -1.34
CA ALA A 399 24.67 -48.05 -1.38
C ALA A 399 24.53 -46.75 -0.57
N CYS A 400 25.50 -46.41 0.27
CA CYS A 400 25.57 -45.17 1.03
C CYS A 400 26.30 -44.05 0.25
N ASP A 401 26.93 -44.36 -0.89
CA ASP A 401 27.71 -43.37 -1.65
C ASP A 401 26.82 -42.22 -2.11
N GLY A 402 27.33 -40.99 -1.95
CA GLY A 402 26.60 -39.77 -2.30
C GLY A 402 25.48 -39.38 -1.34
N HIS A 403 25.27 -40.12 -0.25
CA HIS A 403 24.34 -39.77 0.81
C HIS A 403 25.05 -39.12 1.99
N GLU A 404 24.30 -38.34 2.74
CA GLU A 404 24.73 -37.71 3.98
C GLU A 404 24.12 -38.46 5.18
N LEU A 405 24.84 -38.50 6.28
CA LEU A 405 24.39 -39.08 7.53
C LEU A 405 24.14 -37.96 8.54
N LEU A 406 22.92 -37.92 9.08
CA LEU A 406 22.55 -37.09 10.20
C LEU A 406 22.37 -37.99 11.42
N MET A 407 23.20 -37.81 12.43
CA MET A 407 23.13 -38.55 13.69
C MET A 407 22.85 -37.59 14.84
N VAL A 408 21.93 -37.97 15.73
CA VAL A 408 21.61 -37.23 16.94
C VAL A 408 21.56 -38.21 18.10
N THR A 409 22.22 -37.86 19.20
CA THR A 409 22.30 -38.67 20.42
C THR A 409 22.05 -37.82 21.65
N ASP A 410 21.38 -38.40 22.64
CA ASP A 410 21.30 -37.84 23.98
C ASP A 410 22.64 -38.02 24.72
N PRO A 411 22.86 -37.35 25.87
CA PRO A 411 24.07 -37.51 26.68
C PRO A 411 24.18 -38.91 27.32
N TRP A 412 25.33 -39.56 27.18
CA TRP A 412 25.57 -40.92 27.68
C TRP A 412 26.02 -40.90 29.14
N THR A 413 25.09 -40.60 30.05
CA THR A 413 25.36 -40.61 31.51
C THR A 413 25.59 -42.01 32.07
N THR A 414 25.11 -43.04 31.36
CA THR A 414 25.31 -44.48 31.60
C THR A 414 25.36 -45.17 30.23
N VAL A 415 25.77 -46.44 30.18
CA VAL A 415 26.05 -47.22 28.94
C VAL A 415 24.84 -47.37 28.00
N GLU A 416 23.67 -46.82 28.33
CA GLU A 416 22.43 -46.90 27.54
C GLU A 416 21.99 -45.51 27.04
N GLY A 417 22.73 -44.94 26.08
CA GLY A 417 22.35 -43.72 25.39
C GLY A 417 21.38 -43.97 24.24
N THR A 418 20.37 -43.11 24.08
CA THR A 418 19.48 -43.14 22.90
C THR A 418 20.10 -42.36 21.75
N PHE A 419 20.19 -43.00 20.58
CA PHE A 419 20.66 -42.36 19.36
C PHE A 419 19.72 -42.62 18.19
N THR A 420 19.72 -41.69 17.25
CA THR A 420 18.96 -41.76 16.01
C THR A 420 19.87 -41.40 14.85
N ALA A 421 19.86 -42.24 13.82
CA ALA A 421 20.60 -42.00 12.59
C ALA A 421 19.61 -41.89 11.43
N GLN A 422 19.85 -40.93 10.54
CA GLN A 422 19.07 -40.71 9.33
C GLN A 422 20.01 -40.61 8.14
N LEU A 423 19.66 -41.31 7.06
CA LEU A 423 20.35 -41.23 5.78
C LEU A 423 19.62 -40.22 4.91
N CYS A 424 20.31 -39.15 4.54
CA CYS A 424 19.76 -38.02 3.80
C CYS A 424 20.33 -37.93 2.39
N GLU A 425 19.46 -37.58 1.44
CA GLU A 425 19.83 -37.23 0.07
C GLU A 425 19.56 -35.73 -0.15
N THR A 426 20.57 -35.00 -0.59
CA THR A 426 20.46 -33.55 -0.85
C THR A 426 20.29 -33.29 -2.35
N LYS A 427 19.18 -32.67 -2.72
CA LYS A 427 18.87 -32.26 -4.10
C LYS A 427 18.93 -30.75 -4.22
N TYR A 428 19.66 -30.27 -5.23
CA TYR A 428 19.79 -28.86 -5.53
C TYR A 428 19.04 -28.52 -6.81
N TYR A 429 18.22 -27.48 -6.76
CA TYR A 429 17.45 -26.99 -7.89
C TYR A 429 17.83 -25.53 -8.17
N MET A 430 17.94 -25.19 -9.45
CA MET A 430 18.21 -23.83 -9.91
C MET A 430 17.27 -23.52 -11.09
N ALA A 431 16.59 -22.38 -11.03
CA ALA A 431 15.70 -21.95 -12.10
C ALA A 431 15.64 -20.42 -12.20
N ASN A 432 15.48 -19.91 -13.42
CA ASN A 432 15.17 -18.49 -13.64
C ASN A 432 13.67 -18.28 -13.45
N ILE A 433 13.32 -17.38 -12.54
CA ILE A 433 11.94 -17.08 -12.16
C ILE A 433 11.68 -15.58 -12.27
N THR A 434 10.41 -15.20 -12.34
CA THR A 434 10.00 -13.81 -12.16
C THR A 434 9.67 -13.59 -10.69
N ALA A 435 10.50 -12.82 -9.99
CA ALA A 435 10.31 -12.51 -8.57
C ALA A 435 9.70 -11.12 -8.40
N SER A 436 8.89 -10.97 -7.35
CA SER A 436 8.35 -9.67 -6.93
C SER A 436 8.76 -9.34 -5.51
N VAL A 437 9.37 -8.17 -5.31
CA VAL A 437 9.77 -7.64 -4.01
C VAL A 437 8.90 -6.44 -3.68
N ALA A 438 8.11 -6.53 -2.62
CA ALA A 438 7.29 -5.43 -2.14
C ALA A 438 8.03 -4.67 -1.03
N LEU A 439 8.30 -3.39 -1.27
CA LEU A 439 8.80 -2.47 -0.26
C LEU A 439 7.63 -2.01 0.59
N ALA A 440 7.57 -2.47 1.83
CA ALA A 440 6.59 -1.96 2.78
C ALA A 440 7.07 -0.60 3.30
N GLY A 441 6.55 0.48 2.71
CA GLY A 441 6.69 1.81 3.30
C GLY A 441 6.06 1.80 4.70
N THR A 442 6.85 2.12 5.73
CA THR A 442 6.31 2.34 7.07
C THR A 442 5.46 3.61 7.01
N SER A 443 4.16 3.44 6.79
CA SER A 443 3.17 4.44 7.19
C SER A 443 3.35 4.64 8.69
N ARG A 444 4.07 5.70 9.08
CA ARG A 444 3.82 6.33 10.37
C ARG A 444 2.35 6.75 10.32
N ARG A 445 1.50 6.01 11.02
CA ARG A 445 0.16 6.49 11.37
C ARG A 445 0.29 7.60 12.38
#